data_AF-A0A316MDY5-F1
#
_entry.id   AF-A0A316MDY5-F1
#
_cell.length_a   1.000
_cell.length_b   1.000
_cell.length_c   1.000
_cell.angle_alpha   90.00
_cell.angle_beta   90.00
_cell.angle_gamma   90.00
#
_symmetry.space_group_name_H-M   'P 1'
#
loop_
_entity.id
_entity.type
_entity.pdbx_description
1 polymer ?
#
loop_
_entity_poly.entity_id
_entity_poly.type
_entity_poly.pdbx_seq_one_letter_code
_entity_poly.pdbx_strand_id
1 'polypeptide(L)' 'MDTGKRLARLEEQLYFQEHAIQELNDALLAQQRQMDAMEHALKIMAEREQKLLDMLADRPENAMPPHYMPERY' A
#
# COMPACT_ATOMS: atom_id res chain seq x y z
N MET A 1 53.41 -16.13 -6.02
CA MET A 1 52.08 -15.48 -5.91
C MET A 1 52.22 -14.37 -4.90
N ASP A 2 52.08 -13.13 -5.34
CA ASP A 2 52.33 -11.93 -4.54
C ASP A 2 51.10 -11.61 -3.68
N THR A 3 51.19 -11.91 -2.38
CA THR A 3 50.11 -11.77 -1.41
C THR A 3 49.59 -10.34 -1.31
N GLY A 4 50.46 -9.33 -1.50
CA GLY A 4 50.07 -7.92 -1.47
C GLY A 4 49.12 -7.55 -2.61
N LYS A 5 49.36 -8.06 -3.83
CA LYS A 5 48.47 -7.82 -4.98
C LYS A 5 47.09 -8.46 -4.79
N ARG A 6 47.03 -9.64 -4.16
CA ARG A 6 45.76 -10.31 -3.87
C ARG A 6 44.97 -9.55 -2.80
N LEU A 7 45.64 -9.02 -1.78
CA LEU A 7 45.00 -8.22 -0.73
C LEU A 7 44.40 -6.94 -1.29
N ALA A 8 45.16 -6.17 -2.06
CA ALA A 8 44.68 -4.92 -2.68
C ALA A 8 43.45 -5.14 -3.56
N ARG A 9 43.42 -6.22 -4.35
CA ARG A 9 42.25 -6.58 -5.16
C ARG A 9 41.03 -6.92 -4.31
N LEU A 10 41.23 -7.63 -3.19
CA LEU A 10 40.13 -7.97 -2.29
C LEU A 10 39.58 -6.73 -1.59
N GLU A 11 40.43 -5.78 -1.18
CA GLU A 11 40.02 -4.51 -0.59
C GLU A 11 39.21 -3.67 -1.58
N GLU A 12 39.66 -3.57 -2.83
CA GLU A 12 38.92 -2.90 -3.90
C GLU A 12 37.55 -3.55 -4.12
N GLN A 13 37.51 -4.88 -4.22
CA GLN A 13 36.24 -5.62 -4.38
C GLN A 13 35.32 -5.46 -3.17
N LEU A 14 35.87 -5.41 -1.95
CA LEU A 14 35.11 -5.20 -0.73
C LEU A 14 34.45 -3.81 -0.74
N TYR A 15 35.22 -2.77 -1.07
CA TYR A 15 34.70 -1.40 -1.16
C TYR A 15 33.52 -1.28 -2.13
N PHE A 16 33.64 -1.86 -3.33
CA PHE A 16 32.54 -1.84 -4.30
C PHE A 16 31.31 -2.63 -3.82
N GLN A 17 31.52 -3.73 -3.11
CA GLN A 17 30.41 -4.51 -2.54
C GLN A 17 29.72 -3.76 -1.41
N GLU A 18 30.46 -3.09 -0.52
CA GLU A 18 29.89 -2.24 0.53
C GLU A 18 29.06 -1.12 -0.07
N HIS A 19 29.56 -0.47 -1.13
CA HIS A 19 28.82 0.56 -1.85
C HIS A 19 27.53 0.01 -2.47
N ALA A 20 27.60 -1.12 -3.17
CA ALA A 20 26.43 -1.74 -3.79
C ALA A 20 25.39 -2.17 -2.75
N ILE A 21 25.82 -2.67 -1.58
CA ILE A 21 24.92 -3.02 -0.48
C ILE A 21 24.20 -1.77 0.05
N GLN A 22 24.90 -0.65 0.17
CA GLN A 22 24.28 0.60 0.61
C GLN A 22 23.22 1.08 -0.37
N GLU A 23 23.51 1.07 -1.68
CA GLU A 23 22.55 1.44 -2.73
C GLU A 23 21.31 0.54 -2.72
N LEU A 24 21.50 -0.77 -2.53
CA LEU A 24 20.39 -1.71 -2.43
C LEU A 24 19.55 -1.48 -1.17
N ASN A 25 20.17 -1.17 -0.04
CA ASN A 25 19.46 -0.83 1.20
C ASN A 25 18.62 0.44 1.02
N ASP A 26 19.19 1.49 0.42
CA ASP A 26 18.46 2.73 0.16
C ASP A 26 17.26 2.50 -0.77
N ALA A 27 17.43 1.67 -1.81
CA ALA A 27 16.34 1.27 -2.70
C ALA A 27 15.25 0.46 -1.97
N LEU A 28 15.63 -0.49 -1.11
CA LEU A 28 14.70 -1.28 -0.31
C LEU A 28 13.90 -0.39 0.65
N LEU A 29 14.56 0.54 1.33
CA LEU A 29 13.89 1.50 2.22
C LEU A 29 12.92 2.41 1.44
N ALA A 30 13.28 2.83 0.23
CA ALA A 30 12.38 3.59 -0.62
C ALA A 30 11.15 2.77 -1.03
N GLN A 31 11.34 1.50 -1.38
CA GLN A 31 10.25 0.59 -1.70
C GLN A 31 9.33 0.33 -0.50
N GLN A 32 9.89 0.14 0.71
CA GLN A 32 9.09 -0.04 1.92
C GLN A 32 8.18 1.17 2.18
N ARG A 33 8.72 2.40 2.07
CA ARG A 33 7.92 3.61 2.22
C ARG A 33 6.78 3.71 1.20
N GLN A 34 7.01 3.25 -0.04
CA GLN A 34 5.96 3.20 -1.05
C GLN A 34 4.87 2.17 -0.70
N MET A 35 5.26 1.00 -0.20
CA MET A 35 4.30 -0.02 0.26
C MET A 35 3.48 0.47 1.45
N ASP A 36 4.11 1.10 2.44
CA ASP A 36 3.41 1.66 3.61
C ASP A 36 2.37 2.70 3.19
N ALA A 37 2.71 3.56 2.22
CA ALA A 37 1.80 4.56 1.67
C ALA A 37 0.63 3.91 0.92
N MET A 38 0.89 2.86 0.13
CA MET A 38 -0.15 2.11 -0.57
C MET A 38 -1.08 1.38 0.41
N GLU A 39 -0.53 0.72 1.43
CA GLU A 39 -1.31 0.03 2.46
C GLU A 39 -2.24 1.00 3.18
N HIS A 40 -1.72 2.18 3.56
CA HIS A 40 -2.53 3.22 4.19
C HIS A 40 -3.64 3.74 3.27
N ALA A 41 -3.36 3.96 1.98
CA ALA A 41 -4.36 4.37 1.02
C ALA A 41 -5.47 3.31 0.82
N LEU A 42 -5.10 2.03 0.74
CA LEU A 42 -6.04 0.92 0.63
C LEU A 42 -6.93 0.82 1.87
N LYS A 43 -6.36 0.99 3.07
CA LYS A 43 -7.14 1.01 4.31
C LYS A 43 -8.20 2.11 4.31
N ILE A 44 -7.81 3.34 3.94
CA ILE A 44 -8.76 4.45 3.81
C ILE A 44 -9.85 4.14 2.77
N MET A 45 -9.48 3.54 1.64
CA MET A 45 -10.44 3.16 0.60
C MET A 45 -11.46 2.15 1.13
N ALA A 46 -11.01 1.11 1.83
CA ALA A 46 -11.88 0.10 2.42
C ALA A 46 -12.84 0.70 3.47
N GLU A 47 -12.36 1.61 4.32
CA GLU A 47 -13.19 2.32 5.30
C GLU A 47 -14.28 3.17 4.61
N ARG A 48 -13.93 3.84 3.52
CA ARG A 48 -14.90 4.62 2.72
C ARG A 48 -15.91 3.73 2.02
N GLU A 49 -15.48 2.61 1.46
CA GLU A 49 -16.35 1.63 0.83
C GLU A 49 -17.38 1.10 1.82
N GLN A 50 -16.94 0.68 3.01
CA GLN A 50 -17.85 0.21 4.06
C GLN A 50 -18.87 1.29 4.44
N LYS A 51 -18.43 2.53 4.62
CA LYS A 51 -19.33 3.65 4.94
C LYS A 51 -20.39 3.88 3.85
N LEU A 52 -20.02 3.74 2.58
CA LEU A 52 -20.98 3.85 1.47
C LEU A 52 -21.99 2.71 1.46
N LEU A 53 -21.55 1.48 1.76
CA LEU A 53 -22.44 0.32 1.90
C LEU A 53 -23.43 0.52 3.05
N ASP A 54 -22.96 1.00 4.20
CA ASP A 54 -23.82 1.29 5.36
C ASP A 54 -24.88 2.35 5.02
N MET A 55 -24.48 3.42 4.33
CA MET A 55 -25.41 4.46 3.86
C MET A 55 -26.45 3.95 2.85
N LEU A 56 -26.08 2.97 2.03
CA LEU A 56 -27.02 2.35 1.09
C LEU A 56 -28.00 1.41 1.80
N ALA A 57 -27.52 0.67 2.81
CA ALA A 57 -28.36 -0.20 3.64
C ALA A 57 -29.37 0.59 4.49
N ASP A 58 -28.98 1.79 4.96
CA ASP A 58 -29.84 2.66 5.77
C ASP A 58 -30.79 3.53 4.94
N ARG A 59 -30.84 3.37 3.61
CA ARG A 59 -31.86 4.04 2.80
C ARG A 59 -33.22 3.42 3.08
N PRO A 60 -34.24 4.22 3.44
CA PRO A 60 -35.61 3.72 3.48
C PRO A 60 -35.95 3.20 2.07
N GLU A 61 -36.58 2.03 2.01
CA GLU A 61 -37.23 1.59 0.77
C GLU A 61 -38.05 2.77 0.24
N ASN A 62 -38.03 2.97 -1.08
CA ASN A 62 -38.92 3.89 -1.78
C ASN A 62 -40.36 3.34 -1.71
N ALA A 63 -40.86 3.15 -0.49
CA ALA A 63 -42.21 2.74 -0.21
C ALA A 63 -43.11 3.90 -0.63
N MET A 64 -44.07 3.58 -1.48
CA MET A 64 -45.02 4.55 -2.00
C MET A 64 -45.66 5.28 -0.81
N PRO A 65 -45.70 6.63 -0.79
CA PRO A 65 -46.29 7.38 0.32
C PRO A 65 -47.72 6.88 0.58
N PRO A 66 -48.14 6.75 1.85
CA PRO A 66 -49.38 6.06 2.23
C PRO A 66 -50.65 6.58 1.53
N HIS A 67 -50.63 7.82 1.04
CA HIS A 67 -51.75 8.45 0.32
C HIS A 67 -51.95 7.97 -1.13
N TYR A 68 -51.08 7.09 -1.66
CA TYR A 68 -51.24 6.48 -2.98
C TYR A 68 -51.85 5.07 -2.95
N MET A 69 -52.11 4.51 -1.76
CA MET A 69 -52.86 3.26 -1.65
C MET A 69 -54.33 3.56 -1.97
N PRO A 70 -54.89 3.06 -3.09
CA PRO A 70 -56.29 3.31 -3.39
C PRO A 70 -57.13 2.65 -2.30
N GLU A 71 -57.97 3.46 -1.65
CA GLU A 71 -58.98 2.97 -0.70
C GLU A 71 -59.75 1.85 -1.39
N ARG A 72 -59.56 0.63 -0.88
CA ARG A 72 -60.29 -0.54 -1.37
C ARG A 72 -61.74 -0.35 -0.92
N TYR A 73 -62.59 0.10 -1.85
CA TYR A 73 -64.05 0.03 -1.75
C TYR A 73 -64.52 -1.42 -1.78
#